data_AF-A0A1L3G6Z4-F1
#
_entry.id   AF-A0A1L3G6Z4-F1
#
_cell.length_a   1.000
_cell.length_b   1.000
_cell.length_c   1.000
_cell.angle_alpha   90.00
_cell.angle_beta   90.00
_cell.angle_gamma   90.00
#
_symmetry.space_group_name_H-M   'P 1'
#
loop_
_entity.id
_entity.type
_entity.pdbx_description
1 polymer ?
#
loop_
_entity_poly.entity_id
_entity_poly.type
_entity_poly.pdbx_seq_one_letter_code
_entity_poly.pdbx_strand_id
1 'polypeptide(L)' 'GWHGDNMLEPSNKMPWFKGWNVERKEGKAEGKCLIEALDAILPPARPTDKALRLPLQDVYKIGGIGTVPVGRVETGVL' A
#
# COMPACT_ATOMS: atom_id res chain seq x y z
N GLY A 1 -0.82 -5.37 23.17
CA GLY A 1 -2.00 -6.04 22.57
C GLY A 1 -3.14 -6.25 23.56
N TRP A 2 -2.90 -6.84 24.74
CA TRP A 2 -3.97 -7.29 25.64
C TRP A 2 -4.82 -6.20 26.31
N HIS A 3 -4.33 -4.96 26.42
CA HIS A 3 -5.04 -3.85 27.09
C HIS A 3 -5.48 -2.69 26.18
N GLY A 4 -5.23 -2.77 24.86
CA GLY A 4 -5.71 -1.75 23.90
C GLY A 4 -5.04 -0.37 23.98
N ASP A 5 -4.09 -0.15 24.90
CA ASP A 5 -3.42 1.13 25.09
C ASP A 5 -2.70 1.61 23.82
N ASN A 6 -2.98 2.84 23.36
CA ASN A 6 -2.47 3.45 22.11
C ASN A 6 -2.78 2.65 20.83
N MET A 7 -3.75 1.73 20.84
CA MET A 7 -4.13 0.99 19.62
C MET A 7 -5.10 1.81 18.76
N LEU A 8 -6.19 2.28 19.37
CA LEU A 8 -7.23 3.09 18.73
C LEU A 8 -7.37 4.46 19.37
N GLU A 9 -7.16 4.53 20.69
CA GLU A 9 -7.26 5.75 21.49
C GLU A 9 -5.98 5.99 22.28
N PRO A 10 -5.62 7.26 22.55
CA PRO A 10 -4.47 7.60 23.35
C PRO A 10 -4.67 7.13 24.80
N SER A 11 -3.69 6.41 25.33
CA SER A 11 -3.73 5.88 26.70
C SER A 11 -3.31 6.93 27.72
N ASN A 12 -4.15 7.13 28.72
CA ASN A 12 -3.85 7.97 29.89
C ASN A 12 -2.77 7.37 30.82
N LYS A 13 -2.36 6.11 30.60
CA LYS A 13 -1.33 5.43 31.41
C LYS A 13 0.11 5.74 30.95
N MET A 14 0.28 6.40 29.81
CA MET A 14 1.59 6.71 29.23
C MET A 14 1.79 8.22 29.07
N PRO A 15 1.87 9.00 30.17
CA PRO A 15 2.04 10.46 30.12
C PRO A 15 3.40 10.88 29.53
N TRP A 16 4.38 9.97 29.50
CA TRP A 16 5.69 10.19 28.90
C TRP A 16 5.71 10.05 27.37
N PHE A 17 4.71 9.39 26.77
CA PHE A 17 4.64 9.19 25.34
C PHE A 17 3.90 10.35 24.67
N LYS A 18 4.65 11.22 24.00
CA LYS A 18 4.10 12.41 23.33
C LYS A 18 3.55 12.12 21.93
N GLY A 19 3.82 10.92 21.40
CA GLY A 19 3.52 10.52 20.03
C GLY A 19 4.76 10.04 19.29
N TRP A 20 4.55 9.55 18.08
CA TRP A 20 5.57 9.22 17.10
C TRP A 20 5.55 10.27 15.98
N ASN A 21 6.72 10.55 15.43
CA ASN A 21 6.91 11.42 14.28
C ASN A 21 7.69 10.66 13.21
N VAL A 22 7.22 10.74 11.96
CA VAL A 22 7.84 10.10 10.80
C VAL A 22 8.09 11.17 9.74
N GLU A 23 9.35 11.33 9.35
CA GLU A 23 9.74 12.17 8.22
C GLU A 23 10.04 11.31 6.99
N ARG A 24 9.32 11.54 5.89
CA ARG A 24 9.56 10.89 4.59
C ARG A 24 9.74 11.95 3.52
N LYS A 25 10.35 11.54 2.39
CA LYS A 25 10.51 12.40 1.21
C LYS A 25 9.18 12.96 0.67
N GLU A 26 8.09 12.23 0.90
CA GLU A 26 6.75 12.52 0.37
C GLU A 26 5.82 13.17 1.41
N GLY A 27 6.27 13.37 2.66
CA GLY A 27 5.48 14.02 3.71
C GLY A 27 5.97 13.72 5.13
N LYS A 28 5.58 14.57 6.08
CA LYS A 28 5.72 14.31 7.53
C LYS A 28 4.39 13.78 8.07
N ALA A 29 4.44 12.78 8.93
CA ALA A 29 3.28 12.26 9.64
C ALA A 29 3.59 12.20 11.14
N GLU A 30 2.62 12.56 11.96
CA GLU A 30 2.69 12.48 13.41
C GLU A 30 1.42 11.81 13.93
N GLY A 31 1.52 11.12 15.06
CA GLY A 31 0.40 10.45 15.68
C GLY A 31 0.73 9.91 17.07
N LYS A 32 -0.29 9.43 17.77
CA LYS A 32 -0.16 8.82 19.10
C LYS A 32 -0.66 7.37 19.11
N CYS A 33 -1.54 7.02 18.20
CA CYS A 33 -2.15 5.69 18.13
C CYS A 33 -1.55 4.87 16.98
N LEU A 34 -1.68 3.54 17.08
CA LEU A 34 -1.25 2.61 16.04
C LEU A 34 -2.12 2.75 14.79
N ILE A 35 -3.42 3.02 14.94
CA ILE A 35 -4.30 3.26 13.80
C ILE A 35 -3.85 4.48 12.97
N GLU A 36 -3.46 5.57 13.63
CA GLU A 36 -2.93 6.77 12.97
C GLU A 36 -1.62 6.44 12.24
N ALA A 37 -0.83 5.51 12.76
CA ALA A 37 0.41 5.07 12.11
C ALA A 37 0.14 4.23 10.85
N LEU A 38 -0.94 3.44 10.85
CA LEU A 38 -1.39 2.68 9.69
C LEU A 38 -2.00 3.59 8.62
N ASP A 39 -2.81 4.58 9.03
CA ASP A 39 -3.36 5.59 8.11
C ASP A 39 -2.26 6.48 7.50
N ALA A 40 -1.16 6.69 8.23
CA ALA A 40 0.02 7.40 7.72
C ALA A 40 0.88 6.56 6.76
N ILE A 41 0.50 5.31 6.46
CA ILE A 41 1.15 4.53 5.39
C ILE A 41 0.65 5.06 4.05
N LEU A 42 1.55 5.75 3.34
CA LEU A 42 1.29 6.17 1.98
C LEU A 42 1.18 4.92 1.09
N PRO A 43 0.15 4.82 0.24
CA PRO A 43 0.05 3.72 -0.69
C PRO A 43 1.27 3.74 -1.62
N PRO A 44 1.86 2.57 -1.94
CA PRO A 44 3.00 2.52 -2.84
C PRO A 44 2.59 3.08 -4.21
N ALA A 45 3.46 3.92 -4.79
CA ALA A 45 3.24 4.45 -6.13
C ALA A 45 3.07 3.30 -7.13
N ARG A 46 1.94 3.30 -7.86
CA ARG A 46 1.70 2.32 -8.91
C ARG A 46 2.77 2.52 -9.99
N PRO A 47 3.45 1.47 -10.47
CA PRO A 47 4.55 1.59 -11.42
C PRO A 47 4.06 1.82 -12.87
N THR A 48 3.23 2.85 -13.09
CA THR A 48 2.70 3.22 -14.42
C THR A 48 3.76 3.82 -15.34
N ASP A 49 4.77 4.48 -14.77
CA ASP A 49 5.82 5.18 -15.53
C ASP A 49 6.95 4.24 -15.98
N LYS A 50 6.94 3.00 -15.48
CA LYS A 50 7.91 1.98 -15.89
C LYS A 50 7.46 1.34 -17.21
N ALA A 51 8.42 0.78 -17.94
CA ALA A 51 8.12 0.06 -19.17
C ALA A 51 7.09 -1.06 -18.94
N LEU A 52 6.22 -1.30 -19.93
CA LEU A 52 5.19 -2.33 -19.86
C LEU A 52 5.81 -3.70 -19.57
N ARG A 53 5.27 -4.39 -18.56
CA ARG A 53 5.57 -5.80 -18.25
C ARG A 53 4.25 -6.51 -17.98
N LEU A 54 3.92 -7.45 -18.85
CA LEU A 54 2.72 -8.28 -18.78
C LEU A 54 3.16 -9.75 -18.83
N PRO A 55 3.45 -10.39 -17.69
CA PRO A 55 3.66 -11.83 -17.64
C PRO A 55 2.40 -12.55 -18.12
N LEU A 56 2.57 -13.43 -19.11
CA LEU A 56 1.50 -14.27 -19.64
C LEU A 56 1.18 -15.38 -18.63
N GLN A 57 -0.07 -15.44 -18.19
CA GLN A 57 -0.58 -16.54 -17.37
C GLN A 57 -1.06 -17.67 -18.28
N ASP A 58 -1.94 -17.32 -19.22
CA ASP A 58 -2.52 -18.26 -20.16
C ASP A 58 -2.58 -17.66 -21.56
N VAL A 59 -2.61 -18.54 -22.55
CA VAL A 59 -2.80 -18.16 -23.96
C VAL A 59 -3.96 -18.98 -24.52
N TYR A 60 -5.03 -18.29 -24.92
CA TYR A 60 -6.20 -18.91 -25.52
C TYR A 60 -6.20 -18.69 -27.03
N LYS A 61 -6.74 -19.66 -27.78
CA LYS A 61 -7.04 -19.50 -29.21
C LYS A 61 -8.54 -19.56 -29.41
N ILE A 62 -9.15 -18.41 -29.69
CA ILE A 62 -10.60 -18.28 -29.83
C ILE A 62 -10.92 -18.18 -31.31
N GLY A 63 -11.76 -19.10 -31.82
CA GLY A 63 -12.19 -19.10 -33.20
C GLY A 63 -12.90 -17.79 -33.55
N GLY A 64 -12.45 -17.11 -34.61
CA GLY A 64 -12.97 -15.80 -35.04
C GLY A 64 -12.30 -14.57 -34.41
N ILE A 65 -11.54 -14.71 -33.32
CA ILE A 65 -10.79 -13.60 -32.66
C ILE A 65 -9.27 -13.76 -32.87
N GLY A 66 -8.76 -14.99 -32.80
CA GLY A 66 -7.33 -15.28 -32.89
C GLY A 66 -6.72 -15.69 -31.55
N THR A 67 -5.44 -15.36 -31.34
CA THR A 67 -4.70 -15.67 -30.11
C THR A 67 -4.92 -14.56 -29.08
N VAL A 68 -5.39 -14.93 -27.90
CA VAL A 68 -5.68 -14.01 -26.79
C VAL A 68 -4.76 -14.34 -25.60
N PRO A 69 -3.68 -13.57 -25.39
CA PRO A 69 -2.86 -13.66 -24.19
C PRO A 69 -3.60 -13.06 -22.98
N VAL A 70 -3.56 -13.74 -21.83
CA VAL A 70 -4.12 -13.26 -20.57
C VAL A 70 -3.01 -13.14 -19.55
N GLY A 71 -2.95 -12.02 -18.83
CA GLY A 71 -1.94 -11.78 -17.82
C GLY A 71 -2.22 -10.51 -17.02
N ARG A 72 -1.61 -10.41 -15.84
CA ARG A 72 -1.66 -9.20 -15.02
C ARG A 72 -0.59 -8.22 -15.51
N VAL A 73 -0.95 -6.95 -15.65
CA VAL A 73 0.03 -5.87 -15.87
C VAL A 73 0.76 -5.61 -14.57
N GLU A 74 2.06 -5.92 -14.53
CA GLU A 74 2.91 -5.71 -13.36
C GLU A 74 3.53 -4.30 -13.34
N THR A 75 3.87 -3.75 -14.51
CA THR A 75 4.36 -2.38 -14.68
C THR A 75 3.91 -1.79 -16.00
N GLY A 76 3.80 -0.47 -16.10
CA GLY A 76 3.41 0.26 -17.31
C GLY A 76 1.91 0.32 -17.57
N VAL A 77 1.55 0.74 -18.78
CA VAL A 77 0.16 0.84 -19.28
C VAL A 77 0.09 0.09 -20.62
N LEU A 78 -1.00 -0.66 -20.85
CA LEU A 78 -1.31 -1.32 -22.12
C LEU A 78 -2.37 -0.52 -22.87
#